data_AF-A0A392N916-F1
#
_entry.id   AF-A0A392N916-F1
#
_cell.length_a   1.000
_cell.length_b   1.000
_cell.length_c   1.000
_cell.angle_alpha   90.00
_cell.angle_beta   90.00
_cell.angle_gamma   90.00
#
_symmetry.space_group_name_H-M   'P 1'
#
loop_
_entity.id
_entity.type
_entity.pdbx_description
1 polymer ?
#
loop_
_entity_poly.entity_id
_entity_poly.type
_entity_poly.pdbx_seq_one_letter_code
_entity_poly.pdbx_strand_id
1 'polypeptide(L)'
;MFVLTICGSILIIAVLIVLCTACIRQKKDRDIDEERTERTLLQELASPKNVAITQEGELISSDQLFMTLATIKAATGNFSDTNKLGQGGFGTVYKGVLPDGNEIAVKRLSRKSWQGLEEFKNE
;
A
#
# COMPACT_ATOMS: atom_id res chain seq x y z
N MET A 1 -35.77 19.31 32.96
CA MET A 1 -35.38 17.98 32.42
C MET A 1 -34.89 18.06 30.98
N PHE A 2 -35.66 18.66 30.04
CA PHE A 2 -35.28 18.80 28.63
C PHE A 2 -33.98 19.60 28.36
N VAL A 3 -33.70 20.64 29.14
CA VAL A 3 -32.49 21.48 28.95
C VAL A 3 -31.20 20.71 29.27
N LEU A 4 -31.21 19.90 30.33
CA LEU A 4 -30.06 19.05 30.71
C LEU A 4 -29.80 17.94 29.68
N THR A 5 -30.85 17.36 29.10
CA THR A 5 -30.72 16.35 28.04
C THR A 5 -30.20 16.94 26.73
N ILE A 6 -30.61 18.17 26.39
CA ILE A 6 -30.15 18.86 25.18
C ILE A 6 -28.68 19.28 25.32
N CYS A 7 -28.26 19.80 26.48
CA CYS A 7 -26.85 20.13 26.70
C CYS A 7 -25.93 18.90 26.66
N GLY A 8 -26.38 17.76 27.21
CA GLY A 8 -25.60 16.52 27.19
C GLY A 8 -25.37 15.97 25.77
N SER A 9 -26.40 15.97 24.91
CA SER A 9 -26.27 15.45 23.54
C SER A 9 -25.37 16.32 22.66
N ILE A 10 -25.40 17.64 22.84
CA ILE A 10 -24.51 18.58 22.11
C ILE A 10 -23.04 18.30 22.42
N LEU A 11 -22.69 18.06 23.70
CA LEU A 11 -21.32 17.74 24.09
C LEU A 11 -20.85 16.41 23.48
N ILE A 12 -21.71 15.38 23.48
CA ILE A 12 -21.38 14.08 22.88
C ILE A 12 -21.16 14.22 21.37
N ILE A 13 -22.05 14.93 20.66
CA ILE A 13 -21.92 15.16 19.21
C ILE A 13 -20.65 15.93 18.88
N ALA A 14 -20.31 16.97 19.65
CA ALA A 14 -19.08 17.73 19.46
C ALA A 14 -17.83 16.85 19.60
N VAL A 15 -17.79 15.97 20.61
CA VAL A 15 -16.69 15.01 20.81
C VAL A 15 -16.60 14.03 19.64
N LEU A 16 -17.73 13.49 19.17
CA LEU A 16 -17.75 12.58 18.02
C LEU A 16 -17.23 13.26 16.75
N ILE A 17 -17.61 14.52 16.48
CA ILE A 17 -17.12 15.28 15.32
C ILE A 17 -15.60 15.51 15.41
N VAL A 18 -15.09 15.85 16.60
CA VAL A 18 -13.65 16.04 16.81
C VAL A 18 -12.88 14.73 16.57
N LEU A 19 -13.38 13.60 17.08
CA LEU A 19 -12.76 12.29 16.86
C LEU A 19 -12.82 11.88 15.38
N CYS A 20 -13.96 12.05 14.71
CA CYS A 20 -14.10 11.76 13.29
C CYS A 20 -13.13 12.58 12.44
N THR A 21 -13.04 13.90 12.68
CA THR A 21 -12.12 14.78 11.92
C THR A 21 -10.66 14.50 12.22
N ALA A 22 -10.31 14.20 13.47
CA ALA A 22 -8.95 13.78 13.84
C ALA A 22 -8.56 12.44 13.18
N CYS A 23 -9.45 11.44 13.18
CA CYS A 23 -9.21 10.15 12.53
C CYS A 23 -9.05 10.28 11.01
N ILE A 24 -9.85 11.13 10.37
CA ILE A 24 -9.75 11.40 8.93
C ILE A 24 -8.42 12.13 8.63
N ARG A 25 -8.04 13.12 9.45
CA ARG A 25 -6.74 13.80 9.33
C ARG A 25 -5.56 12.85 9.50
N GLN A 26 -5.60 11.97 10.50
CA GLN A 26 -4.56 10.96 10.73
C GLN A 26 -4.48 9.90 9.61
N LYS A 27 -5.56 9.69 8.86
CA LYS A 27 -5.55 8.82 7.68
C LYS A 27 -4.92 9.54 6.48
N LYS A 28 -5.21 10.84 6.31
CA LYS A 28 -4.67 11.68 5.23
C LYS A 28 -3.17 11.96 5.41
N ASP A 29 -2.73 12.25 6.63
CA ASP A 29 -1.33 12.56 6.94
C ASP A 29 -0.41 11.34 6.66
N ARG A 30 -0.87 10.14 7.03
CA ARG A 30 -0.14 8.89 6.75
C ARG A 30 0.01 8.56 5.27
N ASP A 31 -0.92 9.01 4.43
CA ASP A 31 -0.86 8.79 2.98
C ASP A 31 0.20 9.71 2.33
N ILE A 32 0.31 10.95 2.84
CA ILE A 32 1.30 11.96 2.38
C ILE A 32 2.73 11.54 2.76
N ASP A 33 2.93 10.97 3.95
CA ASP A 33 4.25 10.47 4.39
C ASP A 33 4.74 9.25 3.59
N GLU A 34 3.82 8.41 3.10
CA GLU A 34 4.14 7.24 2.28
C GLU A 34 4.72 7.67 0.91
N GLU A 35 4.15 8.71 0.30
CA GLU A 35 4.68 9.28 -0.96
C GLU A 35 6.07 9.91 -0.78
N ARG A 36 6.32 10.57 0.36
CA ARG A 36 7.62 11.19 0.67
C ARG A 36 8.71 10.16 0.96
N THR A 37 8.36 9.09 1.67
CA THR A 37 9.28 7.99 1.99
C THR A 37 9.68 7.23 0.73
N GLU A 38 8.72 6.96 -0.18
CA GLU A 38 9.02 6.37 -1.50
C GLU A 38 10.00 7.22 -2.30
N ARG A 39 9.76 8.54 -2.39
CA ARG A 39 10.68 9.45 -3.11
C ARG A 39 12.09 9.45 -2.51
N THR A 40 12.19 9.32 -1.20
CA THR A 40 13.48 9.28 -0.48
C THR A 40 14.22 7.96 -0.78
N LEU A 41 13.50 6.83 -0.83
CA LEU A 41 14.08 5.53 -1.18
C LEU A 41 14.45 5.40 -2.67
N LEU A 42 13.67 6.02 -3.57
CA LEU A 42 14.01 6.09 -5.00
C LEU A 42 15.29 6.92 -5.22
N GLN A 43 15.51 7.95 -4.41
CA GLN A 43 16.73 8.74 -4.44
C GLN A 43 17.96 7.95 -3.94
N GLU A 44 17.78 7.06 -2.97
CA GLU A 44 18.83 6.13 -2.52
C GLU A 44 19.11 5.03 -3.56
N LEU A 45 18.09 4.48 -4.24
CA LEU A 45 18.25 3.48 -5.31
C LEU A 45 18.86 4.06 -6.60
N ALA A 46 18.64 5.35 -6.87
CA ALA A 46 19.29 6.07 -7.97
C ALA A 46 20.76 6.42 -7.71
N SER A 47 21.24 6.21 -6.47
CA SER A 47 22.65 6.34 -6.09
C SER A 47 23.26 4.95 -5.89
N PRO A 48 23.80 4.32 -6.95
CA PRO A 48 24.35 2.97 -6.84
C PRO A 48 25.56 2.96 -5.90
N LYS A 49 25.40 2.34 -4.73
CA LYS A 49 26.52 1.95 -3.88
C LYS A 49 27.05 0.62 -4.41
N ASN A 50 28.12 0.70 -5.20
CA ASN A 50 28.74 -0.42 -5.91
C ASN A 50 28.98 -1.62 -4.97
N VAL A 51 28.33 -2.76 -5.21
CA VAL A 51 28.76 -4.05 -4.72
C VAL A 51 28.66 -5.04 -5.87
N ALA A 52 29.83 -5.35 -6.45
CA ALA A 52 29.99 -6.34 -7.50
C ALA A 52 30.16 -7.72 -6.86
N ILE A 53 29.42 -8.73 -7.31
CA ILE A 53 29.89 -10.14 -7.39
C ILE A 53 29.20 -10.81 -8.59
N THR A 54 30.00 -11.29 -9.53
CA THR A 54 29.67 -12.29 -10.55
C THR A 54 30.14 -13.64 -10.04
N GLN A 55 29.41 -14.74 -10.31
CA GLN A 55 29.97 -16.01 -10.80
C GLN A 55 28.88 -17.03 -11.16
N GLU A 56 29.06 -17.60 -12.35
CA GLU A 56 28.45 -18.75 -13.03
C GLU A 56 27.88 -19.93 -12.19
N GLY A 57 26.79 -20.55 -12.68
CA GLY A 57 26.38 -21.89 -12.24
C GLY A 57 24.92 -22.26 -12.57
N GLU A 58 24.73 -23.16 -13.54
CA GLU A 58 23.45 -23.73 -13.96
C GLU A 58 22.65 -24.39 -12.82
N LEU A 59 21.47 -23.85 -12.52
CA LEU A 59 20.37 -24.56 -11.87
C LEU A 59 19.07 -24.03 -12.46
N ILE A 60 18.23 -24.89 -13.02
CA ILE A 60 16.83 -24.56 -13.31
C ILE A 60 16.15 -24.40 -11.94
N SER A 61 16.21 -23.20 -11.36
CA SER A 61 15.90 -22.96 -9.96
C SER A 61 15.02 -21.73 -9.81
N SER A 62 13.70 -21.92 -9.67
CA SER A 62 12.74 -20.90 -9.18
C SER A 62 12.78 -19.51 -9.84
N ASP A 63 13.41 -19.36 -11.01
CA ASP A 63 13.60 -18.08 -11.70
C ASP A 63 12.35 -17.58 -12.44
N GLN A 64 11.23 -18.30 -12.38
CA GLN A 64 10.03 -18.00 -13.18
C GLN A 64 9.08 -16.96 -12.55
N LEU A 65 9.31 -16.45 -11.33
CA LEU A 65 8.33 -15.55 -10.69
C LEU A 65 8.91 -14.30 -10.01
N PHE A 66 10.11 -13.86 -10.39
CA PHE A 66 10.64 -12.59 -9.88
C PHE A 66 10.30 -11.44 -10.82
N MET A 67 9.16 -10.77 -10.57
CA MET A 67 8.84 -9.48 -11.18
C MET A 67 9.43 -8.34 -10.35
N THR A 68 10.11 -7.39 -11.01
CA THR A 68 10.61 -6.20 -10.32
C THR A 68 9.47 -5.28 -9.92
N LEU A 69 9.66 -4.52 -8.82
CA LEU A 69 8.68 -3.49 -8.41
C LEU A 69 8.45 -2.46 -9.51
N ALA A 70 9.48 -2.13 -10.30
CA ALA A 70 9.37 -1.22 -11.44
C ALA A 70 8.40 -1.76 -12.51
N THR A 71 8.50 -3.05 -12.84
CA THR A 71 7.57 -3.72 -13.77
C THR A 71 6.13 -3.69 -13.24
N ILE A 72 5.94 -3.98 -11.95
CA ILE A 72 4.62 -3.96 -11.30
C ILE A 72 4.02 -2.55 -11.32
N LYS A 73 4.82 -1.52 -11.03
CA LYS A 73 4.39 -0.12 -11.09
C LYS A 73 4.01 0.27 -12.51
N ALA A 74 4.83 -0.07 -13.50
CA ALA A 74 4.51 0.22 -14.90
C ALA A 74 3.18 -0.45 -15.30
N ALA A 75 3.00 -1.73 -14.96
CA ALA A 75 1.80 -2.48 -15.29
C ALA A 75 0.53 -1.93 -14.63
N THR A 76 0.62 -1.42 -13.41
CA THR A 76 -0.52 -0.94 -12.61
C THR A 76 -0.75 0.58 -12.70
N GLY A 77 0.03 1.31 -13.49
CA GLY A 77 -0.02 2.77 -13.52
C GLY A 77 0.38 3.39 -12.17
N ASN A 78 1.42 2.85 -11.55
CA ASN A 78 1.91 3.19 -10.21
C ASN A 78 0.83 3.00 -9.12
N PHE A 79 0.12 1.86 -9.15
CA PHE A 79 -0.99 1.56 -8.24
C PHE A 79 -2.12 2.62 -8.30
N SER A 80 -2.45 3.10 -9.51
CA SER A 80 -3.53 4.07 -9.71
C SER A 80 -4.88 3.54 -9.22
N ASP A 81 -5.66 4.40 -8.55
CA ASP A 81 -7.03 4.07 -8.15
C ASP A 81 -7.95 3.73 -9.33
N THR A 82 -7.63 4.22 -10.55
CA THR A 82 -8.36 3.83 -11.78
C THR A 82 -8.23 2.35 -12.10
N ASN A 83 -7.16 1.71 -11.63
CA ASN A 83 -6.90 0.28 -11.80
C ASN A 83 -7.31 -0.53 -10.57
N LYS A 84 -7.93 0.08 -9.56
CA LYS A 84 -8.33 -0.62 -8.35
C LYS A 84 -9.46 -1.62 -8.63
N LEU A 85 -9.22 -2.88 -8.28
CA LEU A 85 -10.20 -3.95 -8.37
C LEU A 85 -10.97 -4.14 -7.05
N GLY A 86 -10.33 -3.88 -5.92
CA GLY A 86 -10.97 -4.01 -4.61
C GLY A 86 -10.07 -3.65 -3.44
N GLN A 87 -10.66 -3.47 -2.26
CA GLN A 87 -9.94 -3.17 -1.02
C GLN A 87 -10.60 -3.87 0.17
N GLY A 88 -9.78 -4.48 1.03
CA GLY A 88 -10.22 -5.13 2.27
C GLY A 88 -9.16 -5.03 3.37
N GLY A 89 -9.35 -5.80 4.45
CA GLY A 89 -8.43 -5.81 5.60
C GLY A 89 -7.00 -6.23 5.25
N PHE A 90 -6.83 -7.02 4.21
CA PHE A 90 -5.55 -7.56 3.75
C PHE A 90 -4.79 -6.62 2.81
N GLY A 91 -5.43 -5.57 2.29
CA GLY A 91 -4.80 -4.65 1.34
C GLY A 91 -5.72 -4.24 0.19
N THR A 92 -5.10 -3.70 -0.85
CA THR A 92 -5.76 -3.24 -2.07
C THR A 92 -5.29 -4.07 -3.25
N VAL A 93 -6.21 -4.50 -4.10
CA VAL A 93 -5.93 -5.25 -5.33
C VAL A 93 -6.07 -4.31 -6.53
N TYR A 94 -5.09 -4.32 -7.42
CA TYR A 94 -5.05 -3.51 -8.64
C TYR A 94 -4.97 -4.40 -9.87
N LYS A 95 -5.61 -3.97 -10.95
CA LYS A 95 -5.41 -4.49 -12.30
C LYS A 95 -4.07 -3.99 -12.82
N GLY A 96 -3.28 -4.88 -13.42
CA GLY A 96 -2.10 -4.53 -14.18
C GLY A 96 -2.14 -5.15 -15.57
N VAL A 97 -1.43 -4.54 -16.51
CA VAL A 97 -1.17 -5.12 -17.84
C VAL A 97 0.34 -5.17 -18.04
N LEU A 98 0.88 -6.37 -18.18
CA LEU A 98 2.31 -6.59 -18.42
C LEU A 98 2.70 -6.15 -19.85
N PRO A 99 4.01 -5.96 -20.14
CA PRO A 99 4.46 -5.54 -21.48
C PRO A 99 4.09 -6.50 -22.61
N ASP A 100 3.87 -7.77 -22.28
CA ASP A 100 3.40 -8.82 -23.20
C ASP A 100 1.87 -8.80 -23.42
N GLY A 101 1.15 -7.88 -22.77
CA GLY A 101 -0.30 -7.73 -22.84
C GLY A 101 -1.07 -8.59 -21.84
N ASN A 102 -0.38 -9.39 -21.01
CA ASN A 102 -1.05 -10.24 -20.03
C ASN A 102 -1.65 -9.40 -18.90
N GLU A 103 -2.93 -9.61 -18.63
CA GLU A 103 -3.61 -8.99 -17.49
C GLU A 103 -3.26 -9.70 -16.18
N ILE A 104 -2.91 -8.93 -15.16
CA ILE A 104 -2.55 -9.44 -13.83
C ILE A 104 -3.35 -8.74 -12.74
N ALA A 105 -3.49 -9.39 -11.58
CA ALA A 105 -3.99 -8.78 -10.36
C ALA A 105 -2.84 -8.64 -9.36
N VAL A 106 -2.60 -7.42 -8.88
CA VAL A 106 -1.53 -7.10 -7.93
C VAL A 106 -2.14 -6.73 -6.58
N LYS A 107 -1.91 -7.57 -5.57
CA LYS A 107 -2.37 -7.35 -4.18
C LYS A 107 -1.29 -6.62 -3.39
N ARG A 108 -1.51 -5.34 -3.05
CA ARG A 108 -0.64 -4.54 -2.17
C ARG A 108 -1.12 -4.70 -0.73
N LEU A 109 -0.32 -5.38 0.10
CA LEU A 109 -0.66 -5.62 1.50
C LEU A 109 -0.73 -4.32 2.31
N SER A 110 -1.70 -4.24 3.24
CA SER A 110 -1.76 -3.16 4.21
C SER A 110 -0.79 -3.41 5.36
N ARG A 111 0.05 -2.43 5.72
CA ARG A 111 0.93 -2.51 6.91
C ARG A 111 0.16 -2.70 8.24
N LYS A 112 -1.15 -2.45 8.26
CA LYS A 112 -1.99 -2.65 9.46
C LYS A 112 -2.50 -4.09 9.61
N SER A 113 -2.33 -4.92 8.59
CA SER A 113 -2.69 -6.33 8.69
C SER A 113 -1.51 -7.07 9.31
N TRP A 114 -1.52 -7.21 10.63
CA TRP A 114 -0.55 -8.03 11.37
C TRP A 114 -0.60 -9.51 10.90
N GLN A 115 -1.72 -9.94 10.32
CA GLN A 115 -1.91 -11.26 9.71
C GLN A 115 -1.45 -11.35 8.24
N GLY A 116 -1.39 -10.22 7.53
CA GLY A 116 -1.23 -10.22 6.07
C GLY A 116 0.14 -10.66 5.56
N LEU A 117 1.21 -10.52 6.35
CA LEU A 117 2.55 -10.96 5.93
C LEU A 117 2.73 -12.48 5.99
N GLU A 118 2.10 -13.12 6.98
CA GLU A 118 2.16 -14.58 7.16
C GLU A 118 1.19 -15.29 6.23
N GLU A 119 -0.02 -14.74 6.04
CA GLU A 119 -1.00 -15.23 5.06
C GLU A 119 -0.52 -15.08 3.62
N PHE A 120 0.26 -14.03 3.29
CA PHE A 120 0.83 -13.87 1.94
C PHE A 120 1.93 -14.87 1.61
N LYS A 121 2.66 -15.37 2.60
CA LYS A 121 3.68 -16.40 2.37
C LYS A 121 3.08 -17.78 2.11
N ASN A 122 1.80 -17.97 2.44
CA ASN A 122 1.09 -19.24 2.36
C ASN A 122 0.13 -19.33 1.16
N GLU A 123 0.05 -18.30 0.31
CA GLU A 123 -0.62 -18.31 -1.01
C GLU A 123 0.42 -18.38 -2.14
#